data_AF-A0A0F9BF81-F1
#
_entry.id   AF-A0A0F9BF81-F1
#
_cell.length_a   1.000
_cell.length_b   1.000
_cell.length_c   1.000
_cell.angle_alpha   90.00
_cell.angle_beta   90.00
_cell.angle_gamma   90.00
#
_symmetry.space_group_name_H-M   'P 1'
#
loop_
_entity.id
_entity.type
_entity.pdbx_description
1 polymer ?
#
loop_
_entity_poly.entity_id
_entity_poly.type
_entity_poly.pdbx_seq_one_letter_code
_entity_poly.pdbx_strand_id
1 'polypeptide(L)'
;MWDKVEALEKRYEDLGREMARPEVAGDYERVQALAREHGSLEETVSMYRERRRLSQALEEARGIVSEGGDPDLTALAQEEIAQTQAG
;
A
#
# COMPACT_ATOMS: atom_id res chain seq x y z
N MET A 1 0.69 -13.64 -7.69
CA MET A 1 -0.14 -14.31 -6.65
C MET A 1 -0.77 -13.31 -5.67
N TRP A 2 -1.00 -12.06 -6.09
CA TRP A 2 -1.86 -11.10 -5.37
C TRP A 2 -2.81 -10.37 -6.34
N ASP A 3 -2.95 -10.94 -7.53
CA ASP A 3 -3.50 -10.31 -8.74
C ASP A 3 -4.95 -9.84 -8.52
N LYS A 4 -5.69 -10.54 -7.65
CA LYS A 4 -7.05 -10.12 -7.23
C LYS A 4 -7.04 -8.84 -6.41
N VAL A 5 -6.12 -8.72 -5.45
CA VAL A 5 -6.04 -7.54 -4.57
C VAL A 5 -5.41 -6.35 -5.31
N GLU A 6 -4.48 -6.61 -6.22
CA GLU A 6 -3.96 -5.59 -7.15
C GLU A 6 -5.06 -5.03 -8.06
N ALA A 7 -5.98 -5.89 -8.54
CA ALA A 7 -7.14 -5.42 -9.28
C ALA A 7 -8.09 -4.56 -8.43
N LEU A 8 -8.25 -4.88 -7.14
CA LEU A 8 -9.02 -4.07 -6.19
C LEU A 8 -8.34 -2.73 -5.90
N GLU A 9 -7.02 -2.70 -5.71
CA GLU A 9 -6.24 -1.47 -5.56
C GLU A 9 -6.40 -0.58 -6.80
N LYS A 10 -6.27 -1.14 -8.01
CA LYS A 10 -6.48 -0.41 -9.25
C LYS A 10 -7.89 0.18 -9.32
N ARG A 11 -8.91 -0.60 -8.98
CA ARG A 11 -10.30 -0.13 -8.96
C ARG A 11 -10.50 0.99 -7.94
N TYR A 12 -9.95 0.86 -6.75
CA TYR A 12 -9.99 1.90 -5.71
C TYR A 12 -9.41 3.22 -6.23
N GLU A 13 -8.24 3.17 -6.87
CA GLU A 13 -7.64 4.37 -7.47
C GLU A 13 -8.45 4.94 -8.64
N ASP A 14 -9.00 4.08 -9.49
CA ASP A 14 -9.86 4.48 -10.61
C ASP A 14 -11.11 5.21 -10.12
N LEU A 15 -11.75 4.72 -9.04
CA LEU A 15 -12.90 5.38 -8.41
C LEU A 15 -12.54 6.77 -7.88
N GLY A 16 -11.38 6.91 -7.22
CA GLY A 16 -10.89 8.21 -6.77
C GLY A 16 -10.67 9.19 -7.92
N ARG A 17 -10.06 8.71 -9.02
CA ARG A 17 -9.88 9.50 -10.25
C ARG A 17 -11.20 9.88 -10.92
N GLU A 18 -12.17 8.96 -10.94
CA GLU A 18 -13.49 9.18 -11.54
C GLU A 18 -14.27 10.25 -10.76
N MET A 19 -14.27 10.19 -9.43
CA MET A 19 -14.89 11.22 -8.57
C MET A 19 -14.27 12.61 -8.78
N ALA A 20 -12.98 12.69 -9.13
CA ALA A 20 -12.28 13.95 -9.37
C ALA A 20 -12.58 14.57 -10.76
N ARG A 21 -13.26 13.84 -11.66
CA ARG A 21 -13.61 14.36 -12.98
C ARG A 21 -14.68 15.46 -12.88
N PRO A 22 -14.54 16.62 -13.56
CA PRO A 22 -15.51 17.72 -13.46
C PRO A 22 -16.96 17.29 -13.76
N GLU A 23 -17.16 16.40 -14.73
CA GLU A 23 -18.46 15.86 -15.13
C GLU A 23 -19.10 14.92 -14.09
N VAL A 24 -18.33 14.45 -13.11
CA VAL A 24 -18.79 13.62 -12.00
C VAL A 24 -18.90 14.46 -10.73
N ALA A 25 -17.90 15.29 -10.44
CA ALA A 25 -17.83 16.13 -9.24
C ALA A 25 -19.02 17.11 -9.11
N GLY A 26 -19.62 17.53 -10.24
CA GLY A 26 -20.83 18.35 -10.25
C GLY A 26 -22.15 17.58 -10.03
N ASP A 27 -22.12 16.25 -10.01
CA ASP A 27 -23.27 15.36 -9.85
C ASP A 27 -23.17 14.61 -8.52
N TYR A 28 -23.91 15.10 -7.52
CA TYR A 28 -23.90 14.55 -6.17
C TYR A 28 -24.29 13.06 -6.11
N GLU A 29 -25.25 12.62 -6.91
CA GLU A 29 -25.68 11.22 -6.90
C GLU A 29 -24.57 10.30 -7.41
N ARG A 30 -23.88 10.71 -8.48
CA ARG A 30 -22.73 9.96 -9.01
C ARG A 30 -21.57 9.93 -8.03
N VAL A 31 -21.21 11.06 -7.42
CA VAL A 31 -20.16 11.11 -6.39
C VAL A 31 -20.51 10.20 -5.22
N GLN A 32 -21.76 10.23 -4.74
CA GLN A 32 -22.19 9.39 -3.62
C GLN A 32 -22.10 7.90 -3.95
N ALA A 33 -22.48 7.49 -5.16
CA ALA A 33 -22.38 6.10 -5.59
C ALA A 33 -20.92 5.62 -5.64
N LEU A 34 -20.03 6.41 -6.26
CA LEU A 34 -18.61 6.10 -6.36
C LEU A 34 -17.92 6.11 -5.00
N ALA A 35 -18.27 7.05 -4.12
CA ALA A 35 -17.71 7.14 -2.77
C ALA A 35 -18.06 5.91 -1.90
N ARG A 36 -19.28 5.37 -2.05
CA ARG A 36 -19.67 4.13 -1.35
C ARG A 36 -18.85 2.93 -1.83
N GLU A 37 -18.66 2.80 -3.14
CA GLU A 37 -17.83 1.74 -3.70
C GLU A 37 -16.36 1.91 -3.25
N HIS A 38 -15.83 3.12 -3.32
CA HIS A 38 -14.46 3.44 -2.89
C HIS A 38 -14.25 3.11 -1.41
N GLY A 39 -15.18 3.53 -0.54
CA GLY A 39 -15.14 3.23 0.89
C GLY A 39 -15.20 1.72 1.19
N SER A 40 -15.95 0.94 0.41
CA SER A 40 -16.00 -0.52 0.58
C SER A 40 -14.68 -1.24 0.28
N LEU A 41 -13.79 -0.60 -0.50
CA LEU A 41 -12.49 -1.15 -0.88
C LEU A 41 -11.36 -0.66 0.02
N GLU A 42 -11.57 0.41 0.79
CA GLU A 42 -10.53 1.14 1.52
C GLU A 42 -9.75 0.26 2.50
N GLU A 43 -10.44 -0.52 3.34
CA GLU A 43 -9.79 -1.39 4.33
C GLU A 43 -8.90 -2.45 3.67
N THR A 44 -9.42 -3.13 2.65
CA THR A 44 -8.67 -4.18 1.94
C THR A 44 -7.44 -3.61 1.24
N VAL A 45 -7.58 -2.47 0.57
CA VAL A 45 -6.48 -1.81 -0.14
C VAL A 45 -5.45 -1.25 0.86
N SER A 46 -5.89 -0.68 1.97
CA SER A 46 -5.02 -0.18 3.04
C SER A 46 -4.14 -1.29 3.62
N MET A 47 -4.75 -2.42 4.01
CA MET A 47 -4.02 -3.59 4.52
C MET A 47 -3.03 -4.13 3.49
N TYR A 48 -3.42 -4.19 2.22
CA TYR A 48 -2.53 -4.66 1.15
C TYR A 48 -1.33 -3.74 0.94
N ARG A 49 -1.56 -2.42 0.89
CA ARG A 49 -0.50 -1.41 0.75
C ARG A 49 0.49 -1.46 1.91
N GLU A 50 -0.01 -1.59 3.13
CA GLU A 50 0.85 -1.70 4.30
C GLU A 50 1.69 -2.98 4.25
N ARG A 51 1.08 -4.12 3.90
CA ARG A 51 1.83 -5.36 3.72
C ARG A 51 2.90 -5.25 2.64
N ARG A 52 2.59 -4.59 1.51
CA ARG A 52 3.55 -4.37 0.41
C ARG A 52 4.73 -3.51 0.89
N ARG A 53 4.44 -2.44 1.63
CA ARG A 53 5.45 -1.57 2.23
C ARG A 53 6.36 -2.32 3.20
N LEU A 54 5.80 -3.08 4.14
CA LEU A 54 6.58 -3.88 5.10
C LEU A 54 7.42 -4.94 4.40
N SER A 55 6.88 -5.57 3.36
CA SER A 55 7.62 -6.56 2.56
C SER A 55 8.82 -5.92 1.86
N GLN A 56 8.64 -4.71 1.30
CA GLN A 56 9.72 -3.97 0.64
C GLN A 56 10.77 -3.50 1.65
N ALA A 57 10.38 -2.92 2.78
CA ALA A 57 11.31 -2.50 3.83
C ALA A 57 12.14 -3.69 4.34
N LEU A 58 11.51 -4.85 4.52
CA LEU A 58 12.21 -6.07 4.91
C LEU A 58 13.21 -6.56 3.85
N GLU A 59 12.86 -6.46 2.57
CA GLU A 59 13.74 -6.80 1.46
C GLU A 59 14.95 -5.86 1.40
N GLU A 60 14.72 -4.55 1.52
CA GLU A 60 15.77 -3.52 1.56
C GLU A 60 16.72 -3.73 2.74
N ALA A 61 16.19 -3.93 3.95
CA ALA A 61 16.99 -4.20 5.15
C ALA A 61 17.80 -5.50 5.03
N ARG A 62 17.22 -6.56 4.44
CA ARG A 62 17.95 -7.80 4.13
C ARG A 62 19.05 -7.59 3.09
N GLY A 63 18.81 -6.72 2.10
CA GLY A 63 19.81 -6.29 1.14
C GLY A 63 21.02 -5.66 1.83
N ILE A 64 20.80 -4.70 2.72
CA ILE A 64 21.85 -4.04 3.51
C ILE A 64 22.67 -5.08 4.31
N VAL A 65 22.00 -6.00 5.01
CA VAL A 65 22.68 -7.04 5.78
C VAL A 65 23.47 -8.00 4.88
N SER A 66 22.95 -8.32 3.69
CA SER A 66 23.58 -9.24 2.74
C SER A 66 24.78 -8.62 2.01
N GLU A 67 24.70 -7.34 1.63
CA GLU A 67 25.80 -6.60 1.01
C GLU A 67 26.95 -6.42 2.01
N GLY A 68 26.61 -6.21 3.28
CA GLY A 68 27.57 -5.94 4.34
C GLY A 68 28.26 -4.58 4.15
N GLY A 69 29.01 -4.15 5.16
CA GLY A 69 29.71 -2.86 5.11
C GLY A 69 29.80 -2.23 6.47
N ASP A 70 29.27 -1.01 6.59
CA ASP A 70 29.24 -0.26 7.84
C ASP A 70 28.54 -1.11 8.95
N PRO A 71 29.26 -1.42 10.04
CA PRO A 71 28.72 -2.24 11.13
C PRO A 71 27.50 -1.61 11.81
N ASP A 72 27.45 -0.27 11.92
CA ASP A 72 26.34 0.44 12.58
C ASP A 72 25.10 0.40 11.68
N LEU A 73 25.29 0.57 10.37
CA LEU A 73 24.20 0.45 9.39
C LEU A 73 23.65 -0.99 9.33
N THR A 74 24.54 -1.98 9.39
CA THR A 74 24.17 -3.40 9.40
C THR A 74 23.39 -3.76 10.67
N ALA A 75 23.81 -3.25 11.83
CA ALA A 75 23.11 -3.47 13.09
C ALA A 75 21.70 -2.85 13.08
N LEU A 76 21.56 -1.63 12.55
CA LEU A 76 20.27 -0.97 12.39
C LEU A 76 19.32 -1.78 11.49
N ALA A 77 19.81 -2.26 10.35
CA ALA A 77 19.01 -3.09 9.44
C ALA A 77 18.58 -4.42 10.06
N GLN A 78 19.42 -5.05 10.89
CA GLN A 78 19.05 -6.25 11.65
C GLN A 78 17.94 -5.98 12.66
N GLU A 79 17.99 -4.82 13.34
CA GLU A 79 16.93 -4.41 14.27
C GLU A 79 15.61 -4.16 13.53
N GLU A 80 15.65 -3.48 12.38
CA GLU A 80 14.47 -3.23 11.55
C GLU A 80 13.82 -4.53 11.03
N ILE A 81 14.63 -5.52 10.62
CA ILE A 81 14.15 -6.86 10.27
C ILE A 81 13.42 -7.50 11.46
N ALA A 82 14.02 -7.44 12.66
CA ALA A 82 13.44 -8.05 13.85
C ALA A 82 12.12 -7.38 14.25
N GLN A 83 12.04 -6.05 14.19
CA GLN A 83 10.82 -5.29 14.49
C GLN A 83 9.71 -5.61 13.49
N THR A 84 10.04 -5.65 12.19
CA THR A 84 9.07 -5.91 11.11
C THR A 84 8.52 -7.34 11.15
N GLN A 85 9.29 -8.31 11.65
CA GLN A 85 8.86 -9.71 11.76
C GLN A 85 8.10 -10.03 13.07
N ALA A 86 8.20 -9.18 14.09
CA ALA A 86 7.57 -9.39 15.39
C ALA A 86 6.12 -8.87 15.47
N GLY A 87 5.70 -8.00 14.55
CA GLY A 87 4.34 -7.50 14.39
C GLY A 87 3.50 -8.34 13.44
#